data_AF-A0A974NRI1-F1
#
_entry.id   AF-A0A974NRI1-F1
#
_cell.length_a   1.000
_cell.length_b   1.000
_cell.length_c   1.000
_cell.angle_alpha   90.00
_cell.angle_beta   90.00
_cell.angle_gamma   90.00
#
_symmetry.space_group_name_H-M   'P 1'
#
loop_
_entity.id
_entity.type
_entity.pdbx_description
1 polymer ?
#
loop_
_entity_poly.entity_id
_entity_poly.type
_entity_poly.pdbx_seq_one_letter_code
_entity_poly.pdbx_strand_id
1 'polypeptide(L)' 'MINLFKQQPNLDDKNILSSSDACQEWGIEASTLRKRIDDFPYGTIRKFGTSWVVTREGMYAVFGEKRINRSYFSWKSKRE' A
#
# COMPACT_ATOMS: atom_id res chain seq x y z
N MET A 1 24.43 3.09 29.02
CA MET A 1 23.00 2.80 28.84
C MET A 1 22.60 3.31 27.48
N ILE A 2 22.35 2.42 26.52
CA ILE A 2 21.90 2.83 25.19
C ILE A 2 20.39 3.08 25.27
N ASN A 3 19.97 4.33 25.08
CA ASN A 3 18.56 4.64 24.92
C ASN A 3 18.09 3.99 23.62
N LEU A 4 17.42 2.84 23.76
CA LEU A 4 16.66 2.21 22.70
C LEU A 4 15.43 3.09 22.47
N PHE A 5 15.60 4.21 21.76
CA PHE A 5 14.49 4.93 21.16
C PHE A 5 13.82 3.93 20.22
N LYS A 6 12.78 3.27 20.75
CA LYS A 6 11.84 2.47 19.99
C LYS A 6 11.33 3.39 18.89
N GLN A 7 11.88 3.24 17.68
CA GLN A 7 11.45 3.99 16.52
C GLN A 7 9.95 3.77 16.42
N GLN A 8 9.16 4.77 16.81
CA GLN A 8 7.74 4.75 16.53
C GLN A 8 7.67 4.65 15.00
N PRO A 9 6.88 3.72 14.44
CA PRO A 9 6.72 3.69 13.00
C PRO A 9 6.23 5.08 12.58
N ASN A 10 7.06 5.81 11.84
CA ASN A 10 6.71 7.12 11.32
C ASN A 10 5.52 6.90 10.38
N LEU A 11 4.31 7.18 10.88
CA LEU A 11 3.08 7.04 10.11
C LEU A 11 2.96 8.11 9.01
N ASP A 12 3.84 9.12 9.04
CA ASP A 12 4.00 10.17 8.03
C ASP A 12 4.82 9.75 6.80
N ASP A 13 5.35 8.52 6.79
CA ASP A 13 6.04 8.02 5.60
C ASP A 13 5.01 7.82 4.48
N LYS A 14 4.90 8.82 3.61
CA LYS A 14 3.93 8.88 2.48
C LYS A 14 4.02 7.67 1.56
N ASN A 15 5.03 6.82 1.70
CA ASN A 15 5.21 5.59 0.94
C ASN A 15 4.39 4.42 1.46
N ILE A 16 3.84 4.49 2.68
CA ILE A 16 3.05 3.43 3.28
C ILE A 16 1.56 3.61 2.93
N LEU A 17 0.95 2.58 2.41
CA LEU A 17 -0.44 2.51 1.98
C LEU A 17 -1.17 1.39 2.73
N SER A 18 -2.41 1.66 3.11
CA SER A 18 -3.33 0.59 3.51
C SER A 18 -3.61 -0.31 2.31
N SER A 19 -3.94 -1.59 2.55
CA SER A 19 -4.35 -2.51 1.49
C SER A 19 -5.48 -1.94 0.62
N SER A 20 -6.40 -1.18 1.22
CA SER A 20 -7.50 -0.55 0.49
C SER A 20 -7.02 0.58 -0.42
N ASP A 21 -6.19 1.48 0.09
CA ASP A 21 -5.59 2.58 -0.69
C ASP A 21 -4.70 2.05 -1.82
N ALA A 22 -3.91 1.01 -1.56
CA ALA A 22 -3.06 0.39 -2.56
C ALA A 22 -3.90 -0.26 -3.69
N CYS A 23 -4.97 -0.97 -3.34
CA CYS A 23 -5.90 -1.52 -4.32
C CYS A 23 -6.54 -0.42 -5.18
N GLN A 24 -6.93 0.68 -4.54
CA GLN A 24 -7.50 1.83 -5.19
C GLN A 24 -6.50 2.54 -6.12
N GLU A 25 -5.26 2.75 -5.68
CA GLU A 25 -4.22 3.43 -6.44
C GLU A 25 -3.76 2.60 -7.65
N TRP A 26 -3.69 1.27 -7.52
CA TRP A 26 -3.34 0.36 -8.63
C TRP A 26 -4.52 -0.13 -9.47
N GLY A 27 -5.76 0.16 -9.06
CA GLY A 27 -6.97 -0.30 -9.75
C GLY A 27 -7.11 -1.83 -9.74
N ILE A 28 -6.71 -2.48 -8.64
CA ILE A 28 -6.82 -3.93 -8.45
C ILE A 28 -7.80 -4.25 -7.32
N GLU A 29 -8.33 -5.47 -7.31
CA GLU A 29 -9.18 -5.92 -6.21
C GLU A 29 -8.37 -6.38 -5.00
N ALA A 30 -8.95 -6.23 -3.80
CA ALA A 30 -8.32 -6.66 -2.54
C ALA A 30 -7.99 -8.16 -2.51
N SER A 31 -8.80 -8.99 -3.18
CA SER A 31 -8.53 -10.42 -3.34
C SER A 31 -7.27 -10.70 -4.15
N THR A 32 -7.01 -9.87 -5.17
CA THR A 32 -5.81 -9.98 -6.01
C THR A 32 -4.56 -9.57 -5.23
N LEU A 33 -4.65 -8.48 -4.45
CA LEU A 33 -3.58 -8.10 -3.54
C LEU A 33 -3.27 -9.23 -2.53
N ARG A 34 -4.31 -9.80 -1.91
CA ARG A 34 -4.16 -10.87 -0.91
C ARG A 34 -3.50 -12.13 -1.45
N LYS A 35 -3.78 -12.49 -2.71
CA LYS A 35 -3.19 -13.66 -3.37
C LYS A 35 -1.68 -13.51 -3.63
N ARG A 36 -1.20 -12.27 -3.78
CA ARG A 36 0.20 -11.97 -4.11
C ARG A 36 1.02 -11.45 -2.93
N ILE A 37 0.53 -11.60 -1.71
CA ILE A 37 1.24 -11.12 -0.51
C ILE A 37 2.61 -11.77 -0.36
N ASP A 38 2.74 -13.02 -0.78
CA ASP A 38 3.99 -13.79 -0.75
C ASP A 38 5.02 -13.29 -1.78
N ASP A 39 4.56 -12.68 -2.88
CA ASP A 39 5.43 -12.13 -3.93
C ASP A 39 6.09 -10.80 -3.53
N PHE A 40 5.69 -10.19 -2.42
CA PHE A 40 6.24 -8.90 -2.00
C PHE A 40 7.66 -9.03 -1.44
N PRO A 41 8.58 -8.13 -1.82
CA PRO A 41 9.91 -8.10 -1.22
C PRO A 41 9.86 -7.82 0.28
N TYR A 42 10.82 -8.40 1.01
CA TYR A 42 10.89 -8.28 2.47
C TYR A 42 10.90 -6.80 2.91
N GLY A 43 10.14 -6.48 3.96
CA GLY A 43 10.03 -5.12 4.50
C GLY A 43 9.07 -4.20 3.73
N THR A 44 8.56 -4.61 2.56
CA THR A 44 7.63 -3.80 1.77
C THR A 44 6.15 -4.10 2.02
N ILE A 45 5.85 -5.21 2.70
CA ILE A 45 4.52 -5.61 3.15
C ILE A 45 4.54 -5.98 4.63
N ARG A 46 3.50 -5.60 5.38
CA ARG A 46 3.33 -5.96 6.78
C ARG A 46 1.86 -6.07 7.15
N LYS A 47 1.53 -7.04 8.01
CA LYS A 47 0.19 -7.14 8.60
C LYS A 47 0.04 -6.13 9.75
N PHE A 48 -1.04 -5.36 9.73
CA PHE A 48 -1.40 -4.40 10.78
C PHE A 48 -2.83 -4.66 11.26
N GLY A 49 -2.96 -5.31 12.41
CA GLY A 49 -4.24 -5.80 12.91
C GLY A 49 -4.85 -6.84 11.97
N THR A 50 -6.04 -6.53 11.45
CA THR A 50 -6.77 -7.38 10.47
C THR A 50 -6.46 -7.02 9.02
N SER A 51 -5.78 -5.90 8.77
CA SER A 51 -5.49 -5.38 7.44
C SER A 51 -4.02 -5.55 7.08
N TRP A 52 -3.74 -5.43 5.79
CA TRP A 52 -2.37 -5.39 5.28
C TRP A 52 -1.98 -3.96 4.98
N VAL A 53 -0.70 -3.68 5.19
CA VAL A 53 -0.08 -2.40 4.92
C VAL A 53 1.07 -2.68 3.98
N VAL A 54 1.13 -1.94 2.89
CA VAL A 54 2.09 -2.14 1.81
C VAL A 54 2.76 -0.82 1.48
N THR A 55 4.00 -0.88 1.02
CA THR A 55 4.69 0.29 0.48
C THR A 55 4.41 0.44 -1.01
N ARG A 56 4.51 1.67 -1.53
CA ARG A 56 4.47 1.89 -2.99
C ARG A 56 5.53 1.08 -3.72
N GLU A 57 6.74 1.00 -3.17
CA GLU A 57 7.83 0.23 -3.77
C GLU A 57 7.47 -1.25 -3.90
N GLY A 58 6.90 -1.86 -2.86
CA GLY A 58 6.39 -3.23 -2.93
C GLY A 58 5.29 -3.40 -3.99
N MET A 59 4.38 -2.45 -4.08
CA MET A 59 3.32 -2.47 -5.10
C MET A 59 3.89 -2.34 -6.52
N TYR A 60 4.90 -1.50 -6.74
CA TYR A 60 5.60 -1.40 -8.02
C TYR A 60 6.36 -2.69 -8.35
N ALA A 61 6.99 -3.34 -7.37
CA ALA A 61 7.71 -4.59 -7.59
C ALA A 61 6.80 -5.74 -8.03
N VAL A 62 5.60 -5.86 -7.45
CA VAL A 62 4.68 -6.99 -7.68
C VAL A 62 3.67 -6.72 -8.80
N PHE A 63 3.17 -5.49 -8.90
CA PHE A 63 2.10 -5.12 -9.84
C PHE A 63 2.56 -4.19 -10.97
N GLY A 64 3.79 -3.68 -10.90
CA GLY A 64 4.31 -2.74 -11.88
C GLY A 64 3.69 -1.35 -11.74
N GLU A 65 3.70 -0.59 -12.84
CA GLU A 65 3.13 0.76 -12.86
C GLU A 65 1.63 0.77 -12.52
N LYS A 66 1.23 1.76 -11.73
CA LYS A 66 -0.17 1.96 -11.40
C LYS A 66 -0.98 2.15 -12.67
N ARG A 67 -2.10 1.44 -12.79
CA ARG A 67 -3.03 1.66 -13.90
C ARG A 67 -3.67 3.03 -13.70
N ILE A 68 -3.18 4.02 -14.44
CA ILE A 68 -3.80 5.33 -14.54
C ILE A 68 -5.09 5.16 -15.35
N ASN A 69 -6.11 4.53 -14.76
CA ASN A 69 -7.41 4.51 -15.38
C ASN A 69 -7.94 5.93 -15.30
N ARG A 70 -7.84 6.68 -16.40
CA ARG A 70 -8.23 8.10 -16.52
C ARG A 70 -9.68 8.32 -16.05
N SER A 71 -10.52 7.29 -16.12
CA SER A 71 -11.90 7.27 -15.64
C SER A 71 -12.04 7.20 -14.11
N TYR A 72 -11.01 6.71 -13.38
CA TYR A 72 -11.06 6.58 -11.92
C TYR A 72 -10.85 7.91 -11.19
N PHE A 73 -10.12 8.86 -11.79
CA PHE A 73 -10.06 10.23 -11.26
C PHE A 73 -11.42 10.95 -11.36
N SER A 74 -12.22 10.61 -12.37
CA SER A 74 -13.50 11.30 -12.64
C SER A 74 -14.57 11.09 -11.56
N TRP A 75 -14.57 9.97 -10.81
CA TRP A 75 -15.56 9.76 -9.75
C TRP A 75 -15.16 10.39 -8.41
N LYS A 76 -13.85 10.56 -8.16
CA LYS A 76 -13.34 11.16 -6.92
C LYS A 76 -13.54 12.68 -6.89
N SER A 77 -13.40 13.37 -8.04
CA SER A 77 -13.62 14.82 -8.14
C SER A 77 -15.07 15.27 -7.99
N LYS A 78 -16.04 14.36 -7.90
CA LYS A 78 -17.47 14.69 -7.76
C LYS A 78 -17.99 14.59 -6.31
N ARG A 79 -17.12 14.25 -5.36
CA ARG A 79 -17.49 13.96 -3.96
C ARG A 79 -16.82 14.89 -2.94
N GLU A 80 -16.12 15.91 -3.42
CA GLU A 80 -15.52 17.01 -2.63
C GLU A 80 -16.20 18.32 -3.07
#